data_AF-A0A949ZP80-F1
#
_entry.id   AF-A0A949ZP80-F1
#
_cell.length_a   1.000
_cell.length_b   1.000
_cell.length_c   1.000
_cell.angle_alpha   90.00
_cell.angle_beta   90.00
_cell.angle_gamma   90.00
#
_symmetry.space_group_name_H-M   'P 1'
#
loop_
_entity.id
_entity.type
_entity.pdbx_description
1 polymer ?
#
loop_
_entity_poly.entity_id
_entity_poly.type
_entity_poly.pdbx_seq_one_letter_code
_entity_poly.pdbx_strand_id
1 'polypeptide(L)'
;MNRQLARYRGTLLSLCLLLAPVAGFAQGDAAMASQKVTPQILSNAVPSSGSAAVKGLGPSGRGGTIAAAATNGVAGIDSLQNWTGQFFAEGFDPAGNPQSVWPYAMVGNQPETNSTATINAPIVPVTIELLNPSGHVAHDPTTGALLRLTVTDEIRDAVVHSPMFEAVQFNSGTGQFGDEMQRAAFWNRIDHSADSDTAGWHTLLSPSVKRERTMAIPFGYGYYALDANGRCCAFMLIDENTFINLLYPPTYPVDNSTPIGAAELAGDITTHDLSMLLFNNVYLYAGTLNQCCVLGFHAYDIEPGVPQNGNLPRLYVGGYASWISPGLFGGGFEDITALAHELAETINDPFIINATPWWLSRDPRTGAANCSDVLEVGDVVEVLSNNTVYPIAHNNRTYHPQNVALFPWFAFDHHSPAPLRAYSFPDETTLRSLSPEGLKPGCQ
;
A
#
# COMPACT_ATOMS: atom_id res chain seq x y z
N MET A 1 80.42 -42.62 34.13
CA MET A 1 80.41 -42.46 32.66
C MET A 1 79.26 -41.52 32.32
N ASN A 2 79.58 -40.29 31.83
CA ASN A 2 78.77 -39.36 31.01
C ASN A 2 77.27 -39.12 31.33
N ARG A 3 76.66 -37.92 31.32
CA ARG A 3 77.00 -36.55 30.89
C ARG A 3 75.84 -35.61 31.34
N GLN A 4 76.19 -34.37 31.70
CA GLN A 4 75.59 -33.05 31.36
C GLN A 4 74.05 -32.90 31.16
N LEU A 5 73.38 -32.06 31.98
CA LEU A 5 72.97 -30.64 31.74
C LEU A 5 71.84 -30.43 30.72
N ALA A 6 70.72 -29.81 31.16
CA ALA A 6 70.24 -28.52 30.63
C ALA A 6 68.95 -28.05 31.36
N ARG A 7 69.03 -26.87 31.97
CA ARG A 7 67.88 -26.07 32.43
C ARG A 7 67.26 -25.39 31.21
N TYR A 8 65.95 -25.54 30.98
CA TYR A 8 65.20 -24.67 30.08
C TYR A 8 64.39 -23.65 30.89
N ARG A 9 64.78 -22.38 30.74
CA ARG A 9 63.97 -21.21 31.11
C ARG A 9 62.99 -20.97 29.96
N GLY A 10 61.68 -21.09 30.24
CA GLY A 10 60.62 -20.69 29.32
C GLY A 10 60.33 -19.20 29.49
N THR A 11 60.54 -18.45 28.42
CA THR A 11 60.29 -17.02 28.28
C THR A 11 58.78 -16.74 28.25
N LEU A 12 58.30 -15.86 29.12
CA LEU A 12 56.95 -15.27 29.03
C LEU A 12 56.90 -14.38 27.77
N LEU A 13 56.19 -14.82 26.73
CA LEU A 13 55.73 -13.95 25.66
C LEU A 13 54.48 -13.22 26.14
N SER A 14 54.63 -11.94 26.50
CA SER A 14 53.49 -11.01 26.60
C SER A 14 52.97 -10.76 25.19
N LEU A 15 51.83 -11.37 24.87
CA LEU A 15 51.07 -11.07 23.67
C LEU A 15 50.34 -9.73 23.90
N CYS A 16 50.95 -8.62 23.49
CA CYS A 16 50.25 -7.35 23.33
C CYS A 16 49.24 -7.51 22.18
N LEU A 17 47.99 -7.85 22.50
CA LEU A 17 46.86 -7.58 21.63
C LEU A 17 46.77 -6.06 21.48
N LEU A 18 47.28 -5.56 20.36
CA LEU A 18 46.95 -4.24 19.85
C LEU A 18 45.45 -4.25 19.55
N LEU A 19 44.67 -3.67 20.45
CA LEU A 19 43.33 -3.15 20.19
C LEU A 19 43.47 -2.13 19.05
N ALA A 20 43.31 -2.60 17.81
CA ALA A 20 43.04 -1.70 16.70
C ALA A 20 41.71 -0.99 17.02
N PRO A 21 41.67 0.35 17.01
CA PRO A 21 40.48 1.07 17.43
C PRO A 21 39.32 0.78 16.48
N VAL A 22 38.13 0.72 17.06
CA VAL A 22 36.77 0.64 16.48
C VAL A 22 36.44 1.85 15.58
N ALA A 23 37.45 2.51 15.01
CA ALA A 23 37.35 3.76 14.27
C ALA A 23 36.57 3.65 12.95
N GLY A 24 36.48 2.45 12.37
CA GLY A 24 35.71 2.20 11.15
C GLY A 24 34.19 2.30 11.33
N PHE A 25 33.66 1.97 12.52
CA PHE A 25 32.23 2.11 12.81
C PHE A 25 31.86 3.58 13.01
N ALA A 26 32.68 4.33 13.75
CA ALA A 26 32.41 5.73 14.07
C ALA A 26 32.43 6.67 12.84
N GLN A 27 33.24 6.37 11.81
CA GLN A 27 33.27 7.17 10.58
C GLN A 27 32.06 6.94 9.66
N GLY A 28 31.52 5.71 9.63
CA GLY A 28 30.34 5.38 8.83
C GLY A 28 29.08 6.11 9.32
N ASP A 29 28.85 6.09 10.64
CA ASP A 29 27.64 6.69 11.22
C ASP A 29 27.67 8.23 11.22
N ALA A 30 28.85 8.85 11.23
CA ALA A 30 28.98 10.30 11.09
C ALA A 30 28.37 10.83 9.77
N ALA A 31 28.41 10.02 8.71
CA ALA A 31 27.82 10.38 7.42
C ALA A 31 26.28 10.45 7.45
N MET A 32 25.62 9.79 8.42
CA MET A 32 24.16 9.82 8.56
C MET A 32 23.62 11.17 8.99
N ALA A 33 24.47 12.10 9.44
CA ALA A 33 24.06 13.45 9.81
C ALA A 33 23.40 14.20 8.65
N SER A 34 23.81 13.93 7.40
CA SER A 34 23.21 14.56 6.20
C SER A 34 21.85 13.97 5.80
N GLN A 35 21.50 12.79 6.32
CA GLN A 35 20.22 12.11 6.08
C GLN A 35 19.20 12.34 7.19
N LYS A 36 19.59 13.04 8.25
CA LYS A 36 18.69 13.42 9.33
C LYS A 36 17.85 14.64 8.92
N VAL A 37 16.54 14.51 9.00
CA VAL A 37 15.58 15.60 8.73
C VAL A 37 14.81 15.97 9.99
N THR A 38 14.12 17.11 9.95
CA THR A 38 13.25 17.53 11.05
C THR A 38 11.85 16.95 10.87
N PRO A 39 11.13 16.63 11.96
CA PRO A 39 9.79 16.06 11.85
C PRO A 39 8.78 16.94 11.09
N GLN A 40 9.00 18.26 11.06
CA GLN A 40 8.12 19.25 10.42
C GLN A 40 8.06 19.16 8.88
N ILE A 41 8.92 18.34 8.25
CA ILE A 41 8.86 18.17 6.79
C ILE A 41 7.53 17.54 6.33
N LEU A 42 6.91 16.70 7.17
CA LEU A 42 5.64 16.03 6.84
C LEU A 42 4.40 16.87 7.13
N SER A 43 4.47 17.84 8.05
CA SER A 43 3.29 18.60 8.48
C SER A 43 2.67 19.45 7.37
N ASN A 44 3.44 19.79 6.33
CA ASN A 44 2.99 20.53 5.15
C ASN A 44 3.05 19.69 3.87
N ALA A 45 3.41 18.41 3.96
CA ALA A 45 3.36 17.53 2.80
C ALA A 45 1.90 17.32 2.40
N VAL A 46 1.66 17.18 1.09
CA VAL A 46 0.40 16.66 0.57
C VAL A 46 0.65 15.17 0.39
N PRO A 47 0.12 14.31 1.26
CA PRO A 47 0.29 12.89 1.09
C PRO A 47 -0.40 12.43 -0.19
N SER A 48 0.19 11.44 -0.83
CA SER A 48 -0.41 10.71 -1.93
C SER A 48 -0.25 9.22 -1.68
N SER A 49 -1.02 8.44 -2.41
CA SER A 49 -1.02 6.99 -2.43
C SER A 49 -0.91 6.62 -3.90
N GLY A 50 0.17 5.95 -4.27
CA GLY A 50 0.55 5.77 -5.66
C GLY A 50 1.95 6.31 -5.97
N SER A 51 2.76 5.47 -6.61
CA SER A 51 4.11 5.81 -7.06
C SER A 51 4.21 5.71 -8.59
N ALA A 52 4.84 6.69 -9.23
CA ALA A 52 5.10 6.60 -10.67
C ALA A 52 6.00 5.40 -11.01
N ALA A 53 6.83 4.96 -10.06
CA ALA A 53 7.77 3.87 -10.22
C ALA A 53 7.09 2.47 -10.20
N VAL A 54 5.88 2.32 -9.64
CA VAL A 54 5.15 1.02 -9.71
C VAL A 54 4.51 0.75 -11.08
N LYS A 55 4.36 1.78 -11.92
CA LYS A 55 3.83 1.64 -13.30
C LYS A 55 4.70 0.73 -14.19
N GLY A 56 5.90 0.34 -13.75
CA GLY A 56 6.82 -0.58 -14.43
C GLY A 56 6.80 -2.04 -13.95
N LEU A 57 6.03 -2.38 -12.90
CA LEU A 57 5.98 -3.74 -12.32
C LEU A 57 5.01 -4.69 -13.06
N GLY A 58 4.12 -4.16 -13.90
CA GLY A 58 3.28 -4.92 -14.82
C GLY A 58 3.76 -4.83 -16.28
N PRO A 59 3.13 -5.56 -17.23
CA PRO A 59 3.37 -5.34 -18.65
C PRO A 59 3.23 -3.85 -18.95
N SER A 60 4.22 -3.26 -19.60
CA SER A 60 4.23 -1.85 -19.98
C SER A 60 3.10 -1.57 -20.98
N GLY A 61 1.93 -1.24 -20.45
CA GLY A 61 0.74 -0.87 -21.20
C GLY A 61 -0.53 -1.27 -20.47
N ARG A 62 -1.55 -0.41 -20.54
CA ARG A 62 -2.96 -0.71 -20.28
C ARG A 62 -3.51 -1.74 -21.32
N GLY A 63 -2.78 -2.83 -21.52
CA GLY A 63 -2.91 -3.80 -22.60
C GLY A 63 -3.50 -5.13 -22.17
N GLY A 64 -3.86 -5.27 -20.89
CA GLY A 64 -4.78 -6.31 -20.45
C GLY A 64 -6.11 -6.10 -21.15
N THR A 65 -6.41 -6.91 -22.17
CA THR A 65 -7.73 -6.90 -22.79
C THR A 65 -8.69 -7.58 -21.80
N ILE A 66 -9.34 -6.79 -20.94
CA ILE A 66 -10.54 -7.28 -20.25
C ILE A 66 -11.57 -7.50 -21.35
N ALA A 67 -11.89 -8.77 -21.62
CA ALA A 67 -13.02 -9.08 -22.48
C ALA A 67 -14.27 -8.49 -21.84
N ALA A 68 -14.93 -7.55 -22.51
CA ALA A 68 -16.04 -6.71 -22.04
C ALA A 68 -17.32 -7.46 -21.58
N ALA A 69 -17.25 -8.78 -21.39
CA ALA A 69 -18.39 -9.64 -21.08
C ALA A 69 -18.07 -10.86 -20.18
N ALA A 70 -16.87 -10.96 -19.58
CA ALA A 70 -16.49 -12.14 -18.82
C ALA A 70 -17.07 -12.10 -17.38
N THR A 71 -18.23 -12.73 -17.15
CA THR A 71 -18.84 -12.74 -15.80
C THR A 71 -18.01 -13.47 -14.73
N ASN A 72 -16.96 -14.20 -15.14
CA ASN A 72 -16.15 -15.09 -14.29
C ASN A 72 -14.71 -14.58 -14.12
N GLY A 73 -14.54 -13.28 -13.87
CA GLY A 73 -13.24 -12.66 -13.68
C GLY A 73 -12.41 -12.52 -14.96
N VAL A 74 -11.21 -11.95 -14.83
CA VAL A 74 -10.25 -11.81 -15.93
C VAL A 74 -9.79 -13.21 -16.38
N ALA A 75 -10.03 -13.54 -17.65
CA ALA A 75 -9.71 -14.85 -18.19
C ALA A 75 -8.21 -14.99 -18.50
N GLY A 76 -7.69 -16.21 -18.36
CA GLY A 76 -6.33 -16.54 -18.79
C GLY A 76 -5.22 -16.10 -17.83
N ILE A 77 -5.56 -15.82 -16.58
CA ILE A 77 -4.60 -15.53 -15.50
C ILE A 77 -4.82 -16.49 -14.31
N ASP A 78 -3.79 -16.65 -13.51
CA ASP A 78 -3.84 -17.28 -12.18
C ASP A 78 -3.71 -16.17 -11.13
N SER A 79 -4.82 -15.84 -10.49
CA SER A 79 -4.90 -14.77 -9.49
C SER A 79 -6.10 -14.97 -8.56
N LEU A 80 -6.27 -14.07 -7.60
CA LEU A 80 -7.37 -14.06 -6.63
C LEU A 80 -8.74 -14.02 -7.31
N GLN A 81 -9.76 -14.46 -6.57
CA GLN A 81 -11.13 -14.45 -7.03
C GLN A 81 -11.58 -13.03 -7.35
N ASN A 82 -11.93 -12.80 -8.61
CA ASN A 82 -12.36 -11.52 -9.14
C ASN A 82 -13.52 -11.71 -10.12
N TRP A 83 -14.17 -10.62 -10.46
CA TRP A 83 -15.25 -10.57 -11.44
C TRP A 83 -15.04 -9.39 -12.40
N THR A 84 -15.59 -9.48 -13.61
CA THR A 84 -15.57 -8.35 -14.55
C THR A 84 -16.98 -7.86 -14.85
N GLY A 85 -17.05 -6.59 -15.22
CA GLY A 85 -18.26 -5.93 -15.67
C GLY A 85 -17.92 -4.81 -16.64
N GLN A 86 -18.94 -4.04 -17.01
CA GLN A 86 -18.76 -2.81 -17.78
C GLN A 86 -19.81 -1.78 -17.38
N PHE A 87 -19.49 -0.50 -17.54
CA PHE A 87 -20.44 0.60 -17.43
C PHE A 87 -20.42 1.47 -18.68
N PHE A 88 -21.45 2.33 -18.79
CA PHE A 88 -21.64 3.19 -19.95
C PHE A 88 -21.62 4.65 -19.52
N ALA A 89 -20.66 5.41 -20.03
CA ALA A 89 -20.52 6.84 -19.80
C ALA A 89 -19.78 7.46 -20.99
N GLU A 90 -20.24 8.59 -21.50
CA GLU A 90 -19.54 9.28 -22.60
C GLU A 90 -18.20 9.86 -22.11
N GLY A 91 -17.13 9.63 -22.87
CA GLY A 91 -15.80 10.16 -22.55
C GLY A 91 -14.80 9.96 -23.68
N PHE A 92 -13.52 10.07 -23.34
CA PHE A 92 -12.40 9.91 -24.27
C PHE A 92 -11.33 9.01 -23.68
N ASP A 93 -10.73 8.16 -24.51
CA ASP A 93 -9.53 7.42 -24.15
C ASP A 93 -8.30 8.36 -24.03
N PRO A 94 -7.13 7.89 -23.56
CA PRO A 94 -5.91 8.71 -23.49
C PRO A 94 -5.45 9.33 -24.82
N ALA A 95 -5.83 8.74 -25.95
CA ALA A 95 -5.49 9.22 -27.28
C ALA A 95 -6.52 10.25 -27.82
N GLY A 96 -7.59 10.53 -27.07
CA GLY A 96 -8.65 11.45 -27.46
C GLY A 96 -9.69 10.85 -28.39
N ASN A 97 -9.76 9.51 -28.52
CA ASN A 97 -10.83 8.86 -29.23
C ASN A 97 -12.08 8.79 -28.34
N PRO A 98 -13.28 9.10 -28.87
CA PRO A 98 -14.51 8.93 -28.11
C PRO A 98 -14.70 7.47 -27.66
N GLN A 99 -15.07 7.29 -26.40
CA GLN A 99 -15.35 5.99 -25.79
C GLN A 99 -16.61 6.11 -24.92
N SER A 100 -17.43 5.06 -24.92
CA SER A 100 -18.67 5.03 -24.14
C SER A 100 -18.90 3.75 -23.35
N VAL A 101 -17.97 2.78 -23.47
CA VAL A 101 -18.03 1.49 -22.79
C VAL A 101 -16.72 1.31 -22.04
N TRP A 102 -16.82 1.04 -20.74
CA TRP A 102 -15.67 0.99 -19.83
C TRP A 102 -15.70 -0.35 -19.10
N PRO A 103 -14.90 -1.34 -19.53
CA PRO A 103 -14.78 -2.60 -18.81
C PRO A 103 -13.99 -2.40 -17.53
N TYR A 104 -14.31 -3.20 -16.51
CA TYR A 104 -13.59 -3.21 -15.25
C TYR A 104 -13.50 -4.63 -14.67
N ALA A 105 -12.53 -4.85 -13.79
CA ALA A 105 -12.39 -6.05 -12.96
C ALA A 105 -12.33 -5.66 -11.48
N MET A 106 -12.99 -6.40 -10.59
CA MET A 106 -12.98 -6.12 -9.15
C MET A 106 -12.81 -7.42 -8.36
N VAL A 107 -12.29 -7.31 -7.13
CA VAL A 107 -12.15 -8.44 -6.21
C VAL A 107 -13.53 -8.97 -5.79
N GLY A 108 -13.66 -10.28 -5.65
CA GLY A 108 -14.86 -10.95 -5.13
C GLY A 108 -15.75 -11.61 -6.18
N ASN A 109 -17.04 -11.76 -5.85
CA ASN A 109 -18.09 -12.26 -6.76
C ASN A 109 -18.84 -11.10 -7.42
N GLN A 110 -19.60 -11.39 -8.48
CA GLN A 110 -20.56 -10.41 -9.00
C GLN A 110 -21.68 -10.12 -7.99
N PRO A 111 -22.17 -8.86 -7.89
CA PRO A 111 -23.27 -8.47 -7.01
C PRO A 111 -24.51 -9.37 -7.09
N GLU A 112 -24.88 -9.76 -8.31
CA GLU A 112 -26.11 -10.52 -8.59
C GLU A 112 -26.06 -11.96 -8.09
N THR A 113 -24.88 -12.48 -7.73
CA THR A 113 -24.74 -13.85 -7.23
C THR A 113 -25.34 -14.04 -5.85
N ASN A 114 -25.54 -12.95 -5.11
CA ASN A 114 -25.96 -12.96 -3.71
C ASN A 114 -25.11 -13.92 -2.86
N SER A 115 -23.81 -13.97 -3.14
CA SER A 115 -22.88 -14.91 -2.53
C SER A 115 -21.63 -14.22 -1.99
N THR A 116 -21.16 -14.70 -0.84
CA THR A 116 -19.97 -14.19 -0.16
C THR A 116 -18.70 -14.77 -0.79
N ALA A 117 -17.77 -13.90 -1.16
CA ALA A 117 -16.37 -14.25 -1.40
C ALA A 117 -15.56 -13.98 -0.14
N THR A 118 -14.68 -14.90 0.23
CA THR A 118 -13.70 -14.70 1.30
C THR A 118 -12.30 -14.83 0.73
N ILE A 119 -11.58 -13.71 0.71
CA ILE A 119 -10.23 -13.60 0.16
C ILE A 119 -9.25 -13.63 1.31
N ASN A 120 -8.23 -14.47 1.22
CA ASN A 120 -7.12 -14.44 2.17
C ASN A 120 -6.37 -13.11 2.04
N ALA A 121 -6.10 -12.46 3.16
CA ALA A 121 -5.42 -11.16 3.21
C ALA A 121 -4.18 -11.22 4.10
N PRO A 122 -3.09 -11.88 3.64
CA PRO A 122 -1.86 -11.95 4.41
C PRO A 122 -1.25 -10.55 4.60
N ILE A 123 -0.88 -10.24 5.84
CA ILE A 123 -0.19 -9.00 6.21
C ILE A 123 1.25 -9.37 6.50
N VAL A 124 2.18 -8.90 5.67
CA VAL A 124 3.62 -9.14 5.81
C VAL A 124 4.27 -7.90 6.44
N PRO A 125 4.62 -7.91 7.73
CA PRO A 125 5.29 -6.77 8.34
C PRO A 125 6.70 -6.62 7.76
N VAL A 126 7.14 -5.40 7.51
CA VAL A 126 8.48 -5.12 7.01
C VAL A 126 9.22 -4.15 7.92
N THR A 127 10.35 -4.60 8.45
CA THR A 127 11.30 -3.77 9.18
C THR A 127 12.24 -3.07 8.20
N ILE A 128 12.41 -1.75 8.36
CA ILE A 128 13.39 -0.96 7.61
C ILE A 128 14.68 -0.80 8.42
N GLU A 129 15.81 -0.97 7.74
CA GLU A 129 17.14 -0.65 8.26
C GLU A 129 17.83 0.34 7.34
N LEU A 130 18.25 1.51 7.86
CA LEU A 130 19.11 2.40 7.10
C LEU A 130 20.55 1.94 7.24
N LEU A 131 21.24 1.77 6.11
CA LEU A 131 22.66 1.40 6.10
C LEU A 131 23.55 2.63 6.02
N ASN A 132 24.68 2.58 6.72
CA ASN A 132 25.74 3.57 6.61
C ASN A 132 26.63 3.28 5.37
N PRO A 133 27.60 4.16 5.01
CA PRO A 133 28.46 3.96 3.84
C PRO A 133 29.28 2.66 3.86
N SER A 134 29.47 2.07 5.03
CA SER A 134 30.17 0.80 5.21
C SER A 134 29.25 -0.43 5.04
N GLY A 135 27.96 -0.22 4.79
CA GLY A 135 26.96 -1.28 4.60
C GLY A 135 26.42 -1.90 5.90
N HIS A 136 26.71 -1.31 7.07
CA HIS A 136 26.15 -1.75 8.35
C HIS A 136 24.90 -0.95 8.71
N VAL A 137 24.00 -1.53 9.51
CA VAL A 137 22.86 -0.79 10.07
C VAL A 137 23.40 0.41 10.84
N ALA A 138 22.92 1.58 10.47
CA ALA A 138 23.47 2.84 10.89
C ALA A 138 22.97 3.24 12.28
N HIS A 139 23.74 4.10 12.95
CA HIS A 139 23.32 4.80 14.15
C HIS A 139 23.21 6.30 13.90
N ASP A 140 22.26 6.97 14.57
CA ASP A 140 22.21 8.43 14.61
C ASP A 140 23.50 8.96 15.28
N PRO A 141 24.26 9.86 14.64
CA PRO A 141 25.56 10.28 15.15
C PRO A 141 25.48 11.19 16.38
N THR A 142 24.29 11.70 16.72
CA THR A 142 24.10 12.60 17.88
C THR A 142 23.65 11.84 19.13
N THR A 143 22.75 10.88 18.97
CA THR A 143 22.06 10.16 20.05
C THR A 143 22.54 8.71 20.20
N GLY A 144 23.18 8.15 19.16
CA GLY A 144 23.55 6.74 19.08
C GLY A 144 22.36 5.81 18.82
N ALA A 145 21.16 6.34 18.53
CA ALA A 145 19.98 5.53 18.23
C ALA A 145 20.21 4.65 16.98
N LEU A 146 19.94 3.35 17.10
CA LEU A 146 19.99 2.42 15.96
C LEU A 146 18.89 2.79 14.95
N LEU A 147 19.26 3.01 13.69
CA LEU A 147 18.35 3.42 12.62
C LEU A 147 17.65 2.22 12.01
N ARG A 148 16.78 1.61 12.82
CA ARG A 148 15.91 0.49 12.47
C ARG A 148 14.48 0.81 12.89
N LEU A 149 13.54 0.70 11.96
CA LEU A 149 12.12 0.96 12.20
C LEU A 149 11.33 -0.34 11.98
N THR A 150 10.70 -0.81 13.05
CA THR A 150 10.00 -2.11 13.08
C THR A 150 8.50 -1.91 13.16
N VAL A 151 7.74 -2.87 12.64
CA VAL A 151 6.28 -2.92 12.86
C VAL A 151 6.04 -3.65 14.18
N THR A 152 5.65 -2.90 15.21
CA THR A 152 5.44 -3.44 16.55
C THR A 152 4.23 -4.37 16.62
N ASP A 153 4.18 -5.25 17.62
CA ASP A 153 2.99 -6.09 17.87
C ASP A 153 1.73 -5.25 18.08
N GLU A 154 1.84 -4.07 18.71
CA GLU A 154 0.72 -3.15 18.85
C GLU A 154 0.17 -2.68 17.50
N ILE A 155 1.04 -2.37 16.54
CA ILE A 155 0.61 -1.96 15.18
C ILE A 155 -0.02 -3.15 14.46
N ARG A 156 0.59 -4.34 14.54
CA ARG A 156 0.06 -5.57 13.92
C ARG A 156 -1.34 -5.88 14.45
N ASP A 157 -1.50 -5.85 15.77
CA ASP A 157 -2.78 -6.06 16.45
C ASP A 157 -3.79 -4.96 16.11
N ALA A 158 -3.34 -3.69 16.03
CA ALA A 158 -4.19 -2.58 15.64
C ALA A 158 -4.77 -2.78 14.23
N VAL A 159 -3.93 -3.19 13.29
CA VAL A 159 -4.31 -3.40 11.89
C VAL A 159 -5.28 -4.57 11.77
N VAL A 160 -4.98 -5.74 12.33
CA VAL A 160 -5.84 -6.94 12.16
C VAL A 160 -7.20 -6.82 12.84
N HIS A 161 -7.30 -6.01 13.91
CA HIS A 161 -8.57 -5.74 14.61
C HIS A 161 -9.20 -4.41 14.18
N SER A 162 -8.80 -3.87 13.04
CA SER A 162 -9.35 -2.62 12.49
C SER A 162 -10.62 -2.87 11.65
N PRO A 163 -11.38 -1.82 11.32
CA PRO A 163 -12.53 -1.91 10.41
C PRO A 163 -12.18 -2.44 9.00
N MET A 164 -10.90 -2.55 8.64
CA MET A 164 -10.50 -3.17 7.37
C MET A 164 -10.78 -4.66 7.34
N PHE A 165 -10.75 -5.32 8.51
CA PHE A 165 -10.87 -6.77 8.63
C PHE A 165 -11.92 -7.23 9.63
N GLU A 166 -12.43 -6.33 10.47
CA GLU A 166 -13.55 -6.60 11.37
C GLU A 166 -14.79 -5.80 11.00
N ALA A 167 -15.95 -6.37 11.30
CA ALA A 167 -17.22 -5.77 10.98
C ALA A 167 -17.53 -4.58 11.89
N VAL A 168 -17.94 -3.47 11.28
CA VAL A 168 -18.50 -2.28 11.95
C VAL A 168 -19.75 -1.81 11.21
N GLN A 169 -20.57 -0.99 11.86
CA GLN A 169 -21.79 -0.46 11.27
C GLN A 169 -21.50 0.73 10.34
N PHE A 170 -22.01 0.66 9.10
CA PHE A 170 -22.07 1.72 8.12
C PHE A 170 -23.52 1.94 7.65
N ASN A 171 -23.76 2.94 6.79
CA ASN A 171 -25.08 3.16 6.19
C ASN A 171 -25.48 2.09 5.16
N SER A 172 -24.50 1.33 4.63
CA SER A 172 -24.70 0.20 3.72
C SER A 172 -24.93 -1.15 4.43
N GLY A 173 -24.69 -1.24 5.73
CA GLY A 173 -24.74 -2.53 6.43
C GLY A 173 -23.77 -2.63 7.60
N THR A 174 -23.57 -3.86 8.08
CA THR A 174 -22.52 -4.20 9.05
C THR A 174 -21.54 -5.15 8.38
N GLY A 175 -20.29 -4.72 8.26
CA GLY A 175 -19.28 -5.45 7.52
C GLY A 175 -17.93 -4.76 7.59
N GLN A 176 -16.96 -5.31 6.84
CA GLN A 176 -15.64 -4.71 6.69
C GLN A 176 -15.73 -3.46 5.81
N PHE A 177 -14.82 -2.52 5.98
CA PHE A 177 -14.81 -1.27 5.20
C PHE A 177 -14.85 -1.50 3.69
N GLY A 178 -13.98 -2.38 3.16
CA GLY A 178 -13.91 -2.66 1.72
C GLY A 178 -15.16 -3.37 1.20
N ASP A 179 -15.73 -4.26 2.00
CA ASP A 179 -16.98 -4.97 1.73
C ASP A 179 -18.16 -4.00 1.63
N GLU A 180 -18.33 -3.17 2.65
CA GLU A 180 -19.44 -2.23 2.77
C GLU A 180 -19.33 -1.08 1.77
N MET A 181 -18.11 -0.67 1.40
CA MET A 181 -17.87 0.21 0.27
C MET A 181 -18.37 -0.39 -1.05
N GLN A 182 -18.04 -1.66 -1.37
CA GLN A 182 -18.53 -2.31 -2.58
C GLN A 182 -20.06 -2.47 -2.55
N ARG A 183 -20.63 -2.86 -1.40
CA ARG A 183 -22.09 -2.94 -1.20
C ARG A 183 -22.78 -1.59 -1.39
N ALA A 184 -22.19 -0.50 -0.89
CA ALA A 184 -22.69 0.85 -1.16
C ALA A 184 -22.62 1.20 -2.66
N ALA A 185 -21.49 0.91 -3.32
CA ALA A 185 -21.27 1.21 -4.73
C ALA A 185 -22.25 0.49 -5.68
N PHE A 186 -22.63 -0.74 -5.34
CA PHE A 186 -23.50 -1.60 -6.16
C PHE A 186 -24.85 -1.91 -5.53
N TRP A 187 -25.32 -1.02 -4.65
CA TRP A 187 -26.54 -1.20 -3.84
C TRP A 187 -27.78 -1.64 -4.63
N ASN A 188 -27.97 -1.16 -5.85
CA ASN A 188 -29.11 -1.54 -6.70
C ASN A 188 -28.97 -2.89 -7.42
N ARG A 189 -27.83 -3.58 -7.28
CA ARG A 189 -27.52 -4.86 -7.92
C ARG A 189 -27.49 -6.04 -6.95
N ILE A 190 -27.60 -5.76 -5.65
CA ILE A 190 -27.57 -6.78 -4.60
C ILE A 190 -28.98 -7.16 -4.16
N ASP A 191 -29.14 -8.39 -3.68
CA ASP A 191 -30.39 -8.86 -3.10
C ASP A 191 -30.40 -8.62 -1.59
N HIS A 192 -31.22 -7.67 -1.15
CA HIS A 192 -31.33 -7.30 0.26
C HIS A 192 -32.13 -8.28 1.13
N SER A 193 -32.73 -9.32 0.53
CA SER A 193 -33.58 -10.26 1.28
C SER A 193 -32.80 -11.25 2.15
N ALA A 194 -31.50 -11.40 1.91
CA ALA A 194 -30.59 -12.29 2.63
C ALA A 194 -29.51 -11.56 3.45
N ASP A 195 -29.55 -10.23 3.50
CA ASP A 195 -28.50 -9.38 4.09
C ASP A 195 -28.34 -9.63 5.60
N SER A 196 -27.28 -10.35 5.96
CA SER A 196 -26.74 -10.45 7.31
C SER A 196 -25.22 -10.39 7.21
N ASP A 197 -24.50 -10.18 8.32
CA ASP A 197 -23.04 -9.99 8.34
C ASP A 197 -22.20 -11.09 7.64
N THR A 198 -22.80 -12.24 7.31
CA THR A 198 -22.14 -13.38 6.63
C THR A 198 -22.99 -14.06 5.55
N ALA A 199 -24.14 -13.49 5.20
CA ALA A 199 -25.02 -14.04 4.17
C ALA A 199 -25.47 -12.92 3.23
N GLY A 200 -25.46 -13.24 1.94
CA GLY A 200 -25.67 -12.28 0.87
C GLY A 200 -24.41 -12.02 0.07
N TRP A 201 -24.41 -10.95 -0.73
CA TRP A 201 -23.22 -10.55 -1.48
C TRP A 201 -22.24 -9.80 -0.58
N HIS A 202 -21.06 -10.39 -0.40
CA HIS A 202 -19.97 -9.82 0.39
C HIS A 202 -18.62 -10.13 -0.26
N THR A 203 -17.65 -9.24 -0.05
CA THR A 203 -16.23 -9.43 -0.36
C THR A 203 -15.44 -9.25 0.93
N LEU A 204 -15.26 -10.35 1.66
CA LEU A 204 -14.61 -10.34 2.98
C LEU A 204 -13.12 -10.66 2.84
N LEU A 205 -12.29 -9.94 3.57
CA LEU A 205 -10.86 -10.18 3.72
C LEU A 205 -10.59 -10.95 5.03
N SER A 206 -9.83 -12.04 4.95
CA SER A 206 -9.43 -12.84 6.10
C SER A 206 -7.96 -12.57 6.44
N PRO A 207 -7.66 -11.70 7.44
CA PRO A 207 -6.28 -11.29 7.71
C PRO A 207 -5.46 -12.42 8.33
N SER A 208 -4.16 -12.45 8.03
CA SER A 208 -3.21 -13.21 8.84
C SER A 208 -1.84 -12.55 8.85
N VAL A 209 -1.31 -12.27 10.04
CA VAL A 209 0.05 -11.72 10.18
C VAL A 209 1.07 -12.80 9.82
N LYS A 210 1.92 -12.50 8.84
CA LYS A 210 2.97 -13.39 8.33
C LYS A 210 4.31 -13.09 8.97
N ARG A 211 5.33 -13.84 8.56
CA ARG A 211 6.70 -13.64 9.02
C ARG A 211 7.17 -12.24 8.63
N GLU A 212 7.69 -11.51 9.61
CA GLU A 212 8.33 -10.22 9.38
C GLU A 212 9.52 -10.36 8.43
N ARG A 213 9.62 -9.41 7.49
CA ARG A 213 10.72 -9.28 6.53
C ARG A 213 11.55 -8.06 6.87
N THR A 214 12.79 -8.05 6.40
CA THR A 214 13.71 -6.93 6.60
C THR A 214 14.09 -6.37 5.24
N MET A 215 14.02 -5.05 5.10
CA MET A 215 14.50 -4.33 3.94
C MET A 215 15.60 -3.38 4.39
N ALA A 216 16.80 -3.57 3.84
CA ALA A 216 17.95 -2.74 4.14
C ALA A 216 18.11 -1.67 3.05
N ILE A 217 18.04 -0.40 3.44
CA ILE A 217 18.11 0.75 2.54
C ILE A 217 19.57 1.19 2.43
N PRO A 218 20.19 1.15 1.23
CA PRO A 218 21.56 1.60 1.06
C PRO A 218 21.74 3.08 1.42
N PHE A 219 22.93 3.42 1.89
CA PHE A 219 23.31 4.80 2.19
C PHE A 219 23.04 5.72 0.98
N GLY A 220 22.50 6.91 1.23
CA GLY A 220 22.14 7.90 0.20
C GLY A 220 20.70 7.83 -0.31
N TYR A 221 19.93 6.79 0.01
CA TYR A 221 18.56 6.60 -0.50
C TYR A 221 17.46 6.71 0.56
N GLY A 222 17.83 7.04 1.79
CA GLY A 222 16.88 7.22 2.89
C GLY A 222 17.16 8.49 3.69
N TYR A 223 16.13 9.06 4.28
CA TYR A 223 16.20 10.09 5.31
C TYR A 223 15.43 9.63 6.54
N TYR A 224 15.76 10.17 7.71
CA TYR A 224 15.07 9.81 8.96
C TYR A 224 14.86 11.02 9.86
N ALA A 225 13.79 10.95 10.66
CA ALA A 225 13.58 11.82 11.80
C ALA A 225 13.51 10.97 13.07
N LEU A 226 14.13 11.46 14.15
CA LEU A 226 14.01 10.82 15.46
C LEU A 226 12.73 11.28 16.17
N ASP A 227 12.25 10.44 17.07
CA ASP A 227 11.26 10.86 18.06
C ASP A 227 11.79 12.01 18.92
N ALA A 228 10.88 12.74 19.57
CA ALA A 228 11.23 13.82 20.49
C ALA A 228 12.13 13.35 21.67
N ASN A 229 12.08 12.05 22.01
CA ASN A 229 12.92 11.43 23.04
C ASN A 229 14.32 11.02 22.52
N GLY A 230 14.64 11.30 21.25
CA GLY A 230 15.90 10.95 20.61
C GLY A 230 16.03 9.49 20.17
N ARG A 231 14.95 8.70 20.17
CA ARG A 231 14.94 7.32 19.68
C ARG A 231 14.58 7.26 18.20
N CYS A 232 14.99 6.17 17.56
CA CYS A 232 14.58 5.89 16.20
C CYS A 232 13.23 5.17 16.19
N CYS A 233 12.31 5.55 15.31
CA CYS A 233 12.31 6.79 14.53
C CYS A 233 10.88 7.31 14.47
N ALA A 234 10.73 8.65 14.44
CA ALA A 234 9.44 9.26 14.17
C ALA A 234 8.95 8.84 12.78
N PHE A 235 9.84 8.83 11.78
CA PHE A 235 9.59 8.26 10.46
C PHE A 235 10.90 8.03 9.67
N MET A 236 10.78 7.32 8.56
CA MET A 236 11.80 7.24 7.50
C MET A 236 11.19 7.64 6.15
N LEU A 237 11.97 8.36 5.34
CA LEU A 237 11.65 8.69 3.95
C LEU A 237 12.60 7.94 3.02
N ILE A 238 12.07 7.26 2.01
CA ILE A 238 12.87 6.42 1.10
C ILE A 238 12.64 6.88 -0.34
N ASP A 239 13.71 6.90 -1.14
CA ASP A 239 13.60 7.14 -2.58
C ASP A 239 12.68 6.08 -3.22
N GLU A 240 11.64 6.52 -3.92
CA GLU A 240 10.59 5.60 -4.41
C GLU A 240 11.14 4.50 -5.33
N ASN A 241 12.08 4.84 -6.22
CA ASN A 241 12.65 3.88 -7.17
C ASN A 241 13.48 2.84 -6.43
N THR A 242 14.25 3.27 -5.43
CA THR A 242 15.04 2.38 -4.59
C THR A 242 14.14 1.47 -3.76
N PHE A 243 13.09 2.00 -3.16
CA PHE A 243 12.12 1.23 -2.39
C PHE A 243 11.50 0.11 -3.22
N ILE A 244 11.01 0.42 -4.42
CA ILE A 244 10.37 -0.56 -5.31
C ILE A 244 11.34 -1.65 -5.75
N ASN A 245 12.57 -1.27 -6.14
CA ASN A 245 13.60 -2.24 -6.52
C ASN A 245 14.02 -3.16 -5.37
N LEU A 246 13.89 -2.71 -4.12
CA LEU A 246 14.16 -3.53 -2.93
C LEU A 246 12.95 -4.33 -2.47
N LEU A 247 11.73 -3.92 -2.84
CA LEU A 247 10.47 -4.56 -2.45
C LEU A 247 10.16 -5.78 -3.31
N TYR A 248 10.27 -5.64 -4.64
CA TYR A 248 9.87 -6.64 -5.62
C TYR A 248 11.05 -7.45 -6.17
N PRO A 249 10.88 -8.77 -6.39
CA PRO A 249 11.92 -9.57 -7.03
C PRO A 249 12.18 -9.09 -8.47
N PRO A 250 13.45 -8.97 -8.91
CA PRO A 250 13.75 -8.44 -10.24
C PRO A 250 13.57 -9.47 -11.37
N THR A 251 13.49 -10.76 -11.04
CA THR A 251 13.46 -11.86 -12.02
C THR A 251 12.76 -13.10 -11.47
N TYR A 252 12.22 -13.92 -12.38
CA TYR A 252 11.82 -15.30 -12.11
C TYR A 252 12.92 -16.29 -12.55
N PRO A 253 13.19 -17.39 -11.80
CA PRO A 253 12.59 -17.76 -10.51
C PRO A 253 13.01 -16.81 -9.39
N VAL A 254 12.07 -16.51 -8.49
CA VAL A 254 12.30 -15.65 -7.34
C VAL A 254 13.34 -16.23 -6.38
N ASP A 255 14.10 -15.34 -5.75
CA ASP A 255 14.95 -15.64 -4.62
C ASP A 255 14.46 -14.91 -3.36
N ASN A 256 15.21 -15.01 -2.27
CA ASN A 256 14.85 -14.39 -1.00
C ASN A 256 15.52 -13.03 -0.77
N SER A 257 15.99 -12.35 -1.82
CA SER A 257 16.70 -11.08 -1.71
C SER A 257 15.78 -9.88 -1.44
N THR A 258 14.49 -10.00 -1.76
CA THR A 258 13.47 -8.97 -1.54
C THR A 258 12.37 -9.45 -0.59
N PRO A 259 11.65 -8.56 0.12
CA PRO A 259 10.55 -8.94 0.99
C PRO A 259 9.46 -9.77 0.29
N ILE A 260 9.08 -9.40 -0.94
CA ILE A 260 8.06 -10.11 -1.71
C ILE A 260 8.57 -11.49 -2.13
N GLY A 261 9.74 -11.59 -2.78
CA GLY A 261 10.30 -12.89 -3.18
C GLY A 261 10.52 -13.83 -1.99
N ALA A 262 10.94 -13.30 -0.85
CA ALA A 262 11.09 -14.08 0.38
C ALA A 262 9.74 -14.53 0.99
N ALA A 263 8.66 -13.75 0.81
CA ALA A 263 7.31 -14.11 1.23
C ALA A 263 6.73 -15.21 0.33
N GLU A 264 6.89 -15.09 -0.99
CA GLU A 264 6.47 -16.11 -1.97
C GLU A 264 7.15 -17.45 -1.71
N LEU A 265 8.49 -17.47 -1.59
CA LEU A 265 9.25 -18.70 -1.34
C LEU A 265 8.88 -19.39 -0.02
N ALA A 266 8.39 -18.62 0.96
CA ALA A 266 7.94 -19.15 2.23
C ALA A 266 6.50 -19.68 2.19
N GLY A 267 5.75 -19.42 1.10
CA GLY A 267 4.31 -19.65 1.04
C GLY A 267 3.51 -18.74 1.97
N ASP A 268 4.08 -17.59 2.36
CA ASP A 268 3.37 -16.60 3.17
C ASP A 268 2.32 -15.84 2.34
N ILE A 269 2.55 -15.73 1.04
CA ILE A 269 1.64 -15.14 0.04
C ILE A 269 1.54 -16.05 -1.18
N THR A 270 0.42 -15.96 -1.88
CA THR A 270 0.09 -16.73 -3.09
C THR A 270 -0.62 -15.84 -4.10
N THR A 271 -0.79 -16.34 -5.33
CA THR A 271 -1.56 -15.63 -6.37
C THR A 271 -3.02 -15.43 -5.98
N HIS A 272 -3.57 -16.21 -5.03
CA HIS A 272 -4.98 -16.19 -4.67
C HIS A 272 -5.28 -15.30 -3.46
N ASP A 273 -4.26 -14.58 -2.98
CA ASP A 273 -4.33 -13.69 -1.84
C ASP A 273 -4.39 -12.23 -2.29
N LEU A 274 -4.97 -11.37 -1.44
CA LEU A 274 -4.76 -9.92 -1.49
C LEU A 274 -3.71 -9.57 -0.42
N SER A 275 -2.45 -9.41 -0.85
CA SER A 275 -1.31 -9.37 0.07
C SER A 275 -0.87 -7.95 0.42
N MET A 276 -0.88 -7.57 1.70
CA MET A 276 -0.41 -6.24 2.12
C MET A 276 0.92 -6.31 2.87
N LEU A 277 1.92 -5.58 2.39
CA LEU A 277 3.16 -5.36 3.10
C LEU A 277 2.99 -4.14 4.02
N LEU A 278 3.05 -4.38 5.32
CA LEU A 278 2.81 -3.37 6.34
C LEU A 278 4.13 -2.76 6.80
N PHE A 279 4.20 -1.44 6.78
CA PHE A 279 5.34 -0.66 7.28
C PHE A 279 4.92 0.24 8.44
N ASN A 280 5.86 0.75 9.22
CA ASN A 280 5.60 1.69 10.32
C ASN A 280 6.28 3.02 10.05
N ASN A 281 5.51 4.08 9.81
CA ASN A 281 5.99 5.42 9.47
C ASN A 281 7.09 5.45 8.38
N VAL A 282 6.87 4.72 7.29
CA VAL A 282 7.78 4.69 6.13
C VAL A 282 7.05 5.28 4.95
N TYR A 283 7.59 6.35 4.38
CA TYR A 283 6.98 7.06 3.26
C TYR A 283 7.98 7.26 2.12
N LEU A 284 7.49 7.46 0.90
CA LEU A 284 8.36 7.59 -0.26
C LEU A 284 8.42 9.02 -0.79
N TYR A 285 9.57 9.39 -1.34
CA TYR A 285 9.75 10.64 -2.08
C TYR A 285 10.26 10.35 -3.50
N ALA A 286 9.86 11.20 -4.45
CA ALA A 286 10.30 11.13 -5.84
C ALA A 286 11.38 12.20 -6.10
N GLY A 287 12.64 11.79 -6.27
CA GLY A 287 13.75 12.69 -6.64
C GLY A 287 14.19 13.67 -5.54
N THR A 288 13.29 14.50 -5.00
CA THR A 288 13.56 15.43 -3.90
C THR A 288 12.53 15.29 -2.79
N LEU A 289 12.89 15.66 -1.56
CA LEU A 289 11.99 15.62 -0.41
C LEU A 289 10.77 16.55 -0.52
N ASN A 290 10.77 17.51 -1.47
CA ASN A 290 9.61 18.35 -1.74
C ASN A 290 8.52 17.61 -2.55
N GLN A 291 8.86 16.49 -3.19
CA GLN A 291 7.94 15.60 -3.90
C GLN A 291 7.69 14.37 -3.01
N CYS A 292 7.18 14.65 -1.82
CA CYS A 292 6.80 13.70 -0.79
C CYS A 292 5.32 14.00 -0.42
N CYS A 293 4.48 13.03 -0.07
CA CYS A 293 4.87 11.70 0.40
C CYS A 293 3.94 10.59 -0.08
N VAL A 294 4.50 9.54 -0.69
CA VAL A 294 3.73 8.33 -1.00
C VAL A 294 3.57 7.51 0.29
N LEU A 295 2.33 7.29 0.73
CA LEU A 295 1.99 6.58 1.98
C LEU A 295 1.75 5.08 1.78
N GLY A 296 1.32 4.73 0.58
CA GLY A 296 1.04 3.38 0.12
C GLY A 296 1.01 3.34 -1.40
N PHE A 297 0.95 2.12 -1.93
CA PHE A 297 0.44 1.85 -3.27
C PHE A 297 -0.11 0.43 -3.28
N HIS A 298 -1.05 0.17 -4.17
CA HIS A 298 -1.37 -1.17 -4.63
C HIS A 298 -0.75 -1.43 -6.00
N ALA A 299 -0.50 -2.71 -6.29
CA ALA A 299 0.13 -3.21 -7.49
C ALA A 299 -0.13 -4.72 -7.64
N TYR A 300 0.45 -5.30 -8.68
CA TYR A 300 0.59 -6.74 -8.81
C TYR A 300 1.96 -7.08 -9.36
N ASP A 301 2.54 -8.17 -8.88
CA ASP A 301 3.72 -8.77 -9.48
C ASP A 301 3.29 -9.83 -10.49
N ILE A 302 3.86 -9.78 -11.70
CA ILE A 302 3.58 -10.72 -12.78
C ILE A 302 4.72 -11.70 -12.95
N GLU A 303 4.42 -12.96 -12.69
CA GLU A 303 5.36 -14.05 -12.91
C GLU A 303 4.96 -14.94 -14.11
N PRO A 304 5.94 -15.59 -14.76
CA PRO A 304 5.65 -16.62 -15.75
C PRO A 304 4.76 -17.73 -15.19
N GLY A 305 3.91 -18.27 -16.07
CA GLY A 305 3.12 -19.45 -15.76
C GLY A 305 3.97 -20.69 -15.57
N VAL A 306 3.46 -21.61 -14.77
CA VAL A 306 4.13 -22.88 -14.44
C VAL A 306 3.25 -24.06 -14.82
N PRO A 307 3.79 -25.25 -15.10
CA PRO A 307 2.97 -26.40 -15.48
C PRO A 307 1.82 -26.71 -14.49
N GLN A 308 2.04 -26.46 -13.20
CA GLN A 308 1.09 -26.71 -12.12
C GLN A 308 -0.19 -25.85 -12.20
N ASN A 309 -0.11 -24.66 -12.81
CA ASN A 309 -1.25 -23.77 -12.98
C ASN A 309 -1.76 -23.72 -14.43
N GLY A 310 -1.36 -24.70 -15.25
CA GLY A 310 -1.72 -24.72 -16.68
C GLY A 310 -0.94 -23.74 -17.54
N ASN A 311 0.22 -23.26 -17.07
CA ASN A 311 1.05 -22.23 -17.71
C ASN A 311 0.35 -20.88 -17.88
N LEU A 312 -0.56 -20.54 -16.96
CA LEU A 312 -1.19 -19.21 -16.92
C LEU A 312 -0.25 -18.21 -16.24
N PRO A 313 -0.13 -16.96 -16.74
CA PRO A 313 0.55 -15.89 -16.00
C PRO A 313 0.03 -15.79 -14.57
N ARG A 314 0.95 -15.70 -13.62
CA ARG A 314 0.66 -15.65 -12.19
C ARG A 314 0.71 -14.20 -11.74
N LEU A 315 -0.40 -13.69 -11.22
CA LEU A 315 -0.51 -12.30 -10.76
C LEU A 315 -0.69 -12.31 -9.25
N TYR A 316 0.34 -11.88 -8.53
CA TYR A 316 0.31 -11.68 -7.08
C TYR A 316 -0.16 -10.26 -6.81
N VAL A 317 -1.43 -10.11 -6.43
CA VAL A 317 -2.02 -8.81 -6.13
C VAL A 317 -1.66 -8.42 -4.71
N GLY A 318 -1.26 -7.16 -4.53
CA GLY A 318 -0.89 -6.67 -3.22
C GLY A 318 -0.41 -5.24 -3.25
N GLY A 319 0.25 -4.83 -2.18
CA GLY A 319 0.73 -3.46 -2.08
C GLY A 319 1.56 -3.24 -0.84
N TYR A 320 2.02 -2.01 -0.67
CA TYR A 320 2.57 -1.56 0.59
C TYR A 320 1.64 -0.51 1.20
N ALA A 321 1.54 -0.50 2.52
CA ALA A 321 0.88 0.57 3.24
C ALA A 321 1.64 0.85 4.54
N SER A 322 1.82 2.13 4.85
CA SER A 322 2.40 2.53 6.14
C SER A 322 1.33 2.75 7.18
N TRP A 323 1.52 2.16 8.36
CA TRP A 323 0.92 2.69 9.59
C TRP A 323 1.40 4.12 9.79
N ILE A 324 0.50 5.02 10.19
CA ILE A 324 0.79 6.44 10.36
C ILE A 324 0.64 6.82 11.84
N SER A 325 1.73 7.25 12.47
CA SER A 325 1.64 7.75 13.83
C SER A 325 0.94 9.11 13.89
N PRO A 326 0.14 9.39 14.94
CA PRO A 326 -0.59 10.63 15.06
C PRO A 326 0.27 11.90 14.93
N GLY A 327 -0.28 12.90 14.25
CA GLY A 327 0.35 14.22 14.09
C GLY A 327 1.54 14.29 13.13
N LEU A 328 1.85 13.24 12.36
CA LEU A 328 2.87 13.30 11.31
C LEU A 328 2.41 14.12 10.10
N PHE A 329 1.15 13.97 9.68
CA PHE A 329 0.56 14.67 8.55
C PHE A 329 -0.62 15.55 8.96
N GLY A 330 -0.97 16.51 8.10
CA GLY A 330 -2.23 17.23 8.17
C GLY A 330 -3.43 16.37 7.75
N GLY A 331 -4.65 16.93 7.77
CA GLY A 331 -5.85 16.27 7.24
C GLY A 331 -6.36 15.07 8.05
N GLY A 332 -5.78 14.78 9.22
CA GLY A 332 -6.18 13.66 10.07
C GLY A 332 -5.68 12.30 9.59
N PHE A 333 -4.68 12.26 8.69
CA PHE A 333 -4.06 11.03 8.22
C PHE A 333 -3.27 10.39 9.37
N GLU A 334 -3.80 9.28 9.88
CA GLU A 334 -3.29 8.56 11.04
C GLU A 334 -3.61 7.06 10.90
N ASP A 335 -3.01 6.22 11.74
CA ASP A 335 -3.23 4.78 11.84
C ASP A 335 -3.26 4.03 10.49
N ILE A 336 -4.44 3.62 10.04
CA ILE A 336 -4.77 2.82 8.88
C ILE A 336 -5.19 3.67 7.69
N THR A 337 -5.07 5.00 7.71
CA THR A 337 -5.52 5.84 6.57
C THR A 337 -4.96 5.34 5.24
N ALA A 338 -3.65 5.10 5.16
CA ALA A 338 -3.01 4.57 3.95
C ALA A 338 -3.49 3.15 3.63
N LEU A 339 -3.60 2.28 4.64
CA LEU A 339 -4.10 0.91 4.42
C LEU A 339 -5.53 0.90 3.86
N ALA A 340 -6.40 1.77 4.36
CA ALA A 340 -7.77 1.89 3.90
C ALA A 340 -7.84 2.40 2.45
N HIS A 341 -7.00 3.37 2.10
CA HIS A 341 -6.80 3.83 0.71
C HIS A 341 -6.42 2.65 -0.18
N GLU A 342 -5.31 1.98 0.12
CA GLU A 342 -4.77 0.94 -0.77
C GLU A 342 -5.70 -0.28 -0.88
N LEU A 343 -6.34 -0.71 0.21
CA LEU A 343 -7.28 -1.82 0.16
C LEU A 343 -8.53 -1.46 -0.65
N ALA A 344 -9.03 -0.23 -0.52
CA ALA A 344 -10.19 0.22 -1.28
C ALA A 344 -9.89 0.24 -2.79
N GLU A 345 -8.71 0.72 -3.18
CA GLU A 345 -8.27 0.71 -4.58
C GLU A 345 -8.00 -0.70 -5.08
N THR A 346 -7.26 -1.52 -4.34
CA THR A 346 -6.99 -2.92 -4.72
C THR A 346 -8.28 -3.72 -4.94
N ILE A 347 -9.31 -3.50 -4.12
CA ILE A 347 -10.60 -4.18 -4.25
C ILE A 347 -11.35 -3.75 -5.53
N ASN A 348 -11.20 -2.48 -5.94
CA ASN A 348 -11.89 -1.92 -7.09
C ASN A 348 -11.09 -1.96 -8.40
N ASP A 349 -9.76 -2.08 -8.37
CA ASP A 349 -8.87 -2.21 -9.52
C ASP A 349 -7.65 -3.11 -9.21
N PRO A 350 -7.83 -4.42 -8.93
CA PRO A 350 -6.76 -5.32 -8.49
C PRO A 350 -5.61 -5.48 -9.50
N PHE A 351 -5.79 -5.03 -10.74
CA PHE A 351 -4.82 -5.20 -11.82
C PHE A 351 -4.41 -3.87 -12.49
N ILE A 352 -4.77 -2.72 -11.91
CA ILE A 352 -4.42 -1.38 -12.43
C ILE A 352 -4.76 -1.23 -13.93
N ILE A 353 -5.95 -1.71 -14.32
CA ILE A 353 -6.42 -1.72 -15.71
C ILE A 353 -7.80 -1.10 -15.87
N ASN A 354 -8.46 -0.70 -14.78
CA ASN A 354 -9.82 -0.17 -14.84
C ASN A 354 -9.80 1.30 -15.26
N ALA A 355 -9.89 1.52 -16.57
CA ALA A 355 -10.06 2.85 -17.14
C ALA A 355 -11.47 3.39 -16.91
N THR A 356 -11.57 4.71 -16.79
CA THR A 356 -12.80 5.48 -16.65
C THR A 356 -12.80 6.63 -17.67
N PRO A 357 -13.93 7.32 -17.90
CA PRO A 357 -13.84 8.66 -18.47
C PRO A 357 -12.90 9.54 -17.64
N TRP A 358 -12.32 10.54 -18.27
CA TRP A 358 -11.53 11.55 -17.57
C TRP A 358 -12.37 12.21 -16.48
N TRP A 359 -11.82 12.28 -15.28
CA TRP A 359 -12.43 12.89 -14.12
C TRP A 359 -11.51 13.93 -13.48
N LEU A 360 -12.13 14.94 -12.86
CA LEU A 360 -11.44 16.03 -12.18
C LEU A 360 -12.01 16.18 -10.77
N SER A 361 -11.23 15.79 -9.77
CA SER A 361 -11.51 16.14 -8.38
C SER A 361 -10.90 17.52 -8.09
N ARG A 362 -11.67 18.40 -7.45
CA ARG A 362 -11.21 19.74 -7.09
C ARG A 362 -11.63 20.09 -5.68
N ASP A 363 -10.66 20.51 -4.88
CA ASP A 363 -10.91 21.06 -3.56
C ASP A 363 -11.67 22.40 -3.69
N PRO A 364 -12.89 22.51 -3.12
CA PRO A 364 -13.68 23.73 -3.19
C PRO A 364 -13.10 24.91 -2.39
N ARG A 365 -12.17 24.66 -1.46
CA ARG A 365 -11.53 25.68 -0.60
C ARG A 365 -10.20 26.16 -1.17
N THR A 366 -9.33 25.23 -1.54
CA THR A 366 -7.96 25.55 -1.99
C THR A 366 -7.86 25.70 -3.51
N GLY A 367 -8.81 25.13 -4.26
CA GLY A 367 -8.77 25.06 -5.71
C GLY A 367 -7.78 24.03 -6.26
N ALA A 368 -7.05 23.32 -5.39
CA ALA A 368 -6.20 22.19 -5.77
C ALA A 368 -7.04 21.16 -6.54
N ALA A 369 -6.44 20.51 -7.53
CA ALA A 369 -7.17 19.56 -8.36
C ALA A 369 -6.33 18.33 -8.70
N ASN A 370 -6.99 17.18 -8.77
CA ASN A 370 -6.44 15.93 -9.27
C ASN A 370 -7.22 15.51 -10.53
N CYS A 371 -6.50 15.11 -11.57
CA CYS A 371 -7.05 14.75 -12.87
C CYS A 371 -6.53 13.38 -13.27
N SER A 372 -7.43 12.47 -13.61
CA SER A 372 -7.07 11.14 -14.07
C SER A 372 -8.18 10.51 -14.91
N ASP A 373 -7.92 9.30 -15.40
CA ASP A 373 -8.84 8.47 -16.18
C ASP A 373 -8.77 6.99 -15.76
N VAL A 374 -8.38 6.76 -14.51
CA VAL A 374 -8.31 5.43 -13.88
C VAL A 374 -9.23 5.37 -12.67
N LEU A 375 -9.69 4.16 -12.35
CA LEU A 375 -10.58 3.87 -11.24
C LEU A 375 -9.78 3.74 -9.94
N GLU A 376 -9.30 4.86 -9.44
CA GLU A 376 -8.53 4.96 -8.19
C GLU A 376 -9.39 5.66 -7.14
N VAL A 377 -10.10 4.87 -6.33
CA VAL A 377 -11.15 5.38 -5.43
C VAL A 377 -10.63 6.31 -4.34
N GLY A 378 -9.39 6.13 -3.89
CA GLY A 378 -8.76 6.98 -2.86
C GLY A 378 -8.18 8.27 -3.46
N ASP A 379 -7.59 8.20 -4.66
CA ASP A 379 -6.99 9.35 -5.37
C ASP A 379 -7.92 10.57 -5.50
N VAL A 380 -9.22 10.32 -5.60
CA VAL A 380 -10.24 11.37 -5.74
C VAL A 380 -10.24 12.30 -4.52
N VAL A 381 -9.97 11.79 -3.32
CA VAL A 381 -10.09 12.58 -2.09
C VAL A 381 -8.78 13.21 -1.62
N GLU A 382 -7.62 12.77 -2.13
CA GLU A 382 -6.30 13.22 -1.66
C GLU A 382 -6.10 14.73 -1.80
N VAL A 383 -6.72 15.31 -2.81
CA VAL A 383 -6.61 16.73 -3.10
C VAL A 383 -7.44 17.60 -2.16
N LEU A 384 -8.37 17.00 -1.41
CA LEU A 384 -9.29 17.72 -0.55
C LEU A 384 -8.61 18.16 0.75
N SER A 385 -8.71 19.44 1.10
CA SER A 385 -8.17 19.97 2.37
C SER A 385 -9.03 19.66 3.60
N ASN A 386 -10.18 19.00 3.43
CA ASN A 386 -11.12 18.72 4.51
C ASN A 386 -11.92 17.46 4.21
N ASN A 387 -12.31 16.75 5.28
CA ASN A 387 -13.10 15.52 5.19
C ASN A 387 -12.39 14.37 4.45
N THR A 388 -11.07 14.30 4.55
CA THR A 388 -10.25 13.26 3.92
C THR A 388 -10.30 11.93 4.67
N VAL A 389 -10.56 11.95 5.97
CA VAL A 389 -10.65 10.76 6.82
C VAL A 389 -11.97 10.71 7.56
N TYR A 390 -12.39 9.51 7.95
CA TYR A 390 -13.61 9.29 8.72
C TYR A 390 -13.31 8.54 10.02
N PRO A 391 -13.46 9.17 11.21
CA PRO A 391 -13.20 8.51 12.48
C PRO A 391 -14.20 7.39 12.79
N ILE A 392 -13.71 6.18 13.04
CA ILE A 392 -14.51 5.01 13.45
C ILE A 392 -14.04 4.52 14.81
N ALA A 393 -14.92 4.55 15.81
CA ALA A 393 -14.65 3.96 17.10
C ALA A 393 -14.88 2.44 17.05
N HIS A 394 -13.82 1.66 17.28
CA HIS A 394 -13.85 0.19 17.27
C HIS A 394 -12.78 -0.39 18.20
N ASN A 395 -13.08 -1.45 18.94
CA ASN A 395 -12.13 -2.11 19.85
C ASN A 395 -11.35 -1.16 20.79
N ASN A 396 -12.03 -0.19 21.41
CA ASN A 396 -11.45 0.84 22.29
C ASN A 396 -10.38 1.73 21.62
N ARG A 397 -10.33 1.77 20.29
CA ARG A 397 -9.51 2.68 19.49
C ARG A 397 -10.42 3.47 18.55
N THR A 398 -9.99 4.68 18.19
CA THR A 398 -10.54 5.39 17.03
C THR A 398 -9.60 5.16 15.86
N TYR A 399 -10.11 4.61 14.78
CA TYR A 399 -9.43 4.43 13.51
C TYR A 399 -9.81 5.56 12.55
N HIS A 400 -8.93 5.91 11.62
CA HIS A 400 -9.10 7.00 10.66
C HIS A 400 -8.92 6.49 9.21
N PRO A 401 -9.77 5.56 8.72
CA PRO A 401 -9.77 5.23 7.30
C PRO A 401 -10.01 6.48 6.46
N GLN A 402 -9.40 6.50 5.27
CA GLN A 402 -9.65 7.54 4.30
C GLN A 402 -11.10 7.45 3.79
N ASN A 403 -11.75 8.58 3.55
CA ASN A 403 -12.93 8.58 2.69
C ASN A 403 -12.50 8.24 1.26
N VAL A 404 -13.35 7.57 0.50
CA VAL A 404 -13.07 7.19 -0.89
C VAL A 404 -14.26 7.53 -1.78
N ALA A 405 -14.02 7.68 -3.08
CA ALA A 405 -15.07 7.77 -4.07
C ALA A 405 -15.74 6.41 -4.27
N LEU A 406 -17.06 6.41 -4.47
CA LEU A 406 -17.79 5.22 -4.87
C LEU A 406 -17.80 5.08 -6.39
N PHE A 407 -17.90 3.84 -6.88
CA PHE A 407 -17.99 3.53 -8.32
C PHE A 407 -18.98 4.42 -9.11
N PRO A 408 -20.20 4.75 -8.62
CA PRO A 408 -21.12 5.63 -9.33
C PRO A 408 -20.57 7.02 -9.65
N TRP A 409 -19.57 7.51 -8.90
CA TRP A 409 -18.90 8.78 -9.20
C TRP A 409 -18.08 8.70 -10.50
N PHE A 410 -17.35 7.60 -10.70
CA PHE A 410 -16.59 7.31 -11.93
C PHE A 410 -17.49 6.97 -13.11
N ALA A 411 -18.67 6.39 -12.84
CA ALA A 411 -19.66 6.09 -13.85
C ALA A 411 -20.46 7.32 -14.32
N PHE A 412 -20.24 8.50 -13.70
CA PHE A 412 -21.03 9.71 -13.94
C PHE A 412 -22.54 9.51 -13.76
N ASP A 413 -22.93 8.65 -12.82
CA ASP A 413 -24.32 8.35 -12.54
C ASP A 413 -24.99 9.52 -11.81
N HIS A 414 -25.70 10.40 -12.53
CA HIS A 414 -26.42 11.56 -11.95
C HIS A 414 -27.34 11.23 -10.77
N HIS A 415 -27.77 9.98 -10.69
CA HIS A 415 -28.55 9.44 -9.60
C HIS A 415 -27.84 8.21 -9.07
N SER A 416 -26.78 8.43 -8.28
CA SER A 416 -26.06 7.34 -7.61
C SER A 416 -27.04 6.34 -6.99
N PRO A 417 -26.89 5.04 -7.29
CA PRO A 417 -27.70 3.98 -6.71
C PRO A 417 -27.35 3.71 -5.24
N ALA A 418 -26.23 4.24 -4.75
CA ALA A 418 -25.76 4.02 -3.38
C ALA A 418 -26.77 4.55 -2.35
N PRO A 419 -26.74 4.03 -1.10
CA PRO A 419 -27.51 4.60 0.00
C PRO A 419 -27.34 6.12 0.06
N LEU A 420 -28.45 6.83 0.32
CA LEU A 420 -28.50 8.29 0.36
C LEU A 420 -28.06 9.01 -0.94
N ARG A 421 -27.95 8.30 -2.06
CA ARG A 421 -27.41 8.80 -3.34
C ARG A 421 -25.96 9.30 -3.22
N ALA A 422 -25.18 8.68 -2.35
CA ALA A 422 -23.82 9.06 -2.06
C ALA A 422 -22.87 8.84 -3.25
N TYR A 423 -21.84 9.67 -3.35
CA TYR A 423 -20.70 9.45 -4.26
C TYR A 423 -19.40 9.13 -3.51
N SER A 424 -19.44 9.15 -2.18
CA SER A 424 -18.30 8.83 -1.33
C SER A 424 -18.71 7.95 -0.17
N PHE A 425 -17.73 7.27 0.39
CA PHE A 425 -17.86 6.38 1.53
C PHE A 425 -16.66 6.55 2.48
N PRO A 426 -16.82 6.35 3.80
CA PRO A 426 -18.07 6.14 4.51
C PRO A 426 -18.84 7.45 4.77
N ASP A 427 -18.21 8.61 4.59
CA ASP A 427 -18.91 9.90 4.69
C ASP A 427 -19.50 10.31 3.33
N GLU A 428 -20.83 10.33 3.23
CA GLU A 428 -21.55 10.71 2.01
C GLU A 428 -21.41 12.19 1.65
N THR A 429 -20.84 13.00 2.54
CA THR A 429 -20.70 14.44 2.37
C THR A 429 -19.33 14.87 1.83
N THR A 430 -18.39 13.93 1.66
CA THR A 430 -17.07 14.17 1.08
C THR A 430 -17.16 14.55 -0.39
N LEU A 431 -17.87 13.75 -1.20
CA LEU A 431 -18.13 14.05 -2.61
C LEU A 431 -19.62 14.34 -2.81
N ARG A 432 -19.96 15.63 -2.87
CA ARG A 432 -21.36 16.10 -2.99
C ARG A 432 -21.84 16.28 -4.43
N SER A 433 -20.94 16.11 -5.39
CA SER A 433 -21.22 16.25 -6.81
C SER A 433 -20.29 15.36 -7.64
N LEU A 434 -20.73 15.02 -8.83
CA LEU A 434 -19.90 14.38 -9.85
C LEU A 434 -18.74 15.29 -10.27
N SER A 435 -17.74 14.68 -10.89
CA SER A 435 -16.76 15.38 -11.73
C SER A 435 -17.48 16.20 -12.82
N PRO A 436 -16.91 17.33 -13.29
CA PRO A 436 -17.39 17.99 -14.50
C PRO A 436 -17.47 17.02 -15.69
N GLU A 437 -18.50 17.18 -16.52
CA GLU A 437 -18.73 16.38 -17.73
C GLU A 437 -17.94 16.91 -18.94
N GLY A 438 -17.77 16.04 -19.95
CA GLY A 438 -17.19 16.42 -21.24
C GLY A 438 -15.68 16.71 -21.20
N LEU A 439 -14.99 16.24 -20.17
CA LEU A 439 -13.55 16.40 -20.01
C LEU A 439 -12.80 15.69 -21.13
N LYS A 440 -11.87 16.41 -21.76
CA LYS A 440 -10.93 15.85 -22.75
C LYS A 440 -9.71 15.24 -22.06
N PRO A 441 -8.83 14.56 -22.81
CA PRO A 441 -7.58 14.06 -22.24
C PRO A 441 -6.80 15.11 -21.46
N GLY A 442 -6.41 14.74 -20.23
CA GLY A 442 -5.78 15.66 -19.27
C GLY A 442 -6.74 16.66 -18.63
N CYS A 443 -8.05 16.36 -18.60
CA CYS A 443 -9.11 17.20 -18.06
C CYS A 443 -9.17 18.63 -18.65
N GLN A 444 -8.91 18.74 -19.95
CA GLN A 444 -8.91 20.00 -20.70
C GLN A 444 -10.28 20.43 -21.21
#